data_AF-A0A955BHK6-F1
#
_entry.id   AF-A0A955BHK6-F1
#
_cell.length_a   1.000
_cell.length_b   1.000
_cell.length_c   1.000
_cell.angle_alpha   90.00
_cell.angle_beta   90.00
_cell.angle_gamma   90.00
#
_symmetry.space_group_name_H-M   'P 1'
#
loop_
_entity.id
_entity.type
_entity.pdbx_description
1 polymer ?
#
loop_
_entity_poly.entity_id
_entity_poly.type
_entity_poly.pdbx_seq_one_letter_code
_entity_poly.pdbx_strand_id
1 'polypeptide(L)'
;LIADFDTSFFAFAGRQSQRRAWAVPTDDPSKSATWNRPAEAAVRPCVDPCIEPPEFGVVLHFTKARGGGAEKGVPRAHWANSHADPSPRDASDTGSSRDANASGFRYAAFYADKRREAQALVALLTRFPLSLRVVRGLDVCTDELAAPTWVFAPLFRYVREAANAASLHLSELGIEAPPLRTSVHAGEDFVHLLGGLRRVDEAVRYLGLCEGDRIGHGVALGIDATRWCRAAGRLPVMREERLLDLSWEWTCYSRFEVAADVDRLAWIEREVPRLSDVMFGERLTPYDVECLVSQLHREHTLRRLGFPAGNSFSSTDDAADDADDWKRAERRARAYLTSPRLFRAGRAIEWVDPFSEAPAIERLQSYLRQRIASLGLCVEVNPTSNLLIGNLGDLTRHPLWRLRPPRPTPDLPPVSICIGSDDPITF
;
A
#
# COMPACT_ATOMS: atom_id res chain seq x y z
N LEU A 1 -10.82 23.45 -14.98
CA LEU A 1 -9.83 22.74 -14.14
C LEU A 1 -10.57 22.17 -12.93
N ILE A 2 -11.49 21.23 -13.17
CA ILE A 2 -12.11 20.43 -12.12
C ILE A 2 -11.72 19.01 -12.49
N ALA A 3 -10.67 18.51 -11.86
CA ALA A 3 -10.47 17.07 -11.76
C ALA A 3 -11.30 16.66 -10.54
N ASP A 4 -12.19 15.68 -10.72
CA ASP A 4 -12.97 15.12 -9.62
C ASP A 4 -12.03 14.30 -8.74
N PHE A 5 -11.63 14.86 -7.60
CA PHE A 5 -10.89 14.15 -6.56
C PHE A 5 -11.87 13.67 -5.50
N ASP A 6 -11.67 12.44 -5.03
CA ASP A 6 -12.25 12.03 -3.76
C ASP A 6 -11.43 12.66 -2.62
N THR A 7 -12.11 13.16 -1.59
CA THR A 7 -11.48 13.92 -0.51
C THR A 7 -12.00 13.51 0.86
N SER A 8 -11.09 13.33 1.81
CA SER A 8 -11.45 13.16 3.22
C SER A 8 -10.92 14.32 4.07
N PHE A 9 -11.69 14.70 5.09
CA PHE A 9 -11.30 15.71 6.08
C PHE A 9 -10.72 15.01 7.31
N PHE A 10 -9.51 15.41 7.71
CA PHE A 10 -8.87 14.92 8.93
C PHE A 10 -8.62 16.06 9.91
N ALA A 11 -8.84 15.78 11.19
CA ALA A 11 -8.33 16.57 12.30
C ALA A 11 -7.07 15.88 12.85
N PHE A 12 -5.93 16.55 12.83
CA PHE A 12 -4.70 16.02 13.42
C PHE A 12 -4.57 16.52 14.86
N ALA A 13 -4.37 15.60 15.80
CA ALA A 13 -3.92 15.95 17.15
C ALA A 13 -2.42 16.26 17.09
N GLY A 14 -2.00 17.42 17.62
CA GLY A 14 -0.62 17.88 17.59
C GLY A 14 0.35 16.99 18.37
N ARG A 15 1.66 17.24 18.19
CA ARG A 15 2.73 16.33 18.63
C ARG A 15 2.78 16.25 20.15
N GLN A 16 2.39 15.11 20.74
CA GLN A 16 2.80 14.80 22.10
C GLN A 16 4.28 14.40 22.10
N SER A 17 5.12 15.18 22.79
CA SER A 17 6.49 14.75 23.11
C SER A 17 6.42 13.44 23.90
N GLN A 18 6.87 12.34 23.29
CA GLN A 18 6.95 11.05 23.97
C GLN A 18 8.11 11.06 24.97
N ARG A 19 7.89 11.65 26.14
CA ARG A 19 8.71 11.40 27.34
C ARG A 19 7.83 11.35 28.57
N ARG A 20 7.00 10.31 28.70
CA ARG A 20 6.54 9.85 30.02
C ARG A 20 6.48 8.33 30.05
N ALA A 21 7.38 7.74 30.83
CA ALA A 21 7.24 6.37 31.31
C ALA A 21 5.98 6.31 32.18
N TRP A 22 5.04 5.45 31.82
CA TRP A 22 3.90 5.15 32.67
C TRP A 22 4.40 4.25 33.82
N ALA A 23 4.65 4.85 34.98
CA ALA A 23 4.86 4.10 36.21
C ALA A 23 3.52 3.49 36.64
N VAL A 24 3.45 2.16 36.68
CA VAL A 24 2.31 1.42 37.24
C VAL A 24 2.41 1.50 38.76
N PRO A 25 1.39 2.03 39.47
CA PRO A 25 1.36 1.96 40.93
C PRO A 25 1.24 0.50 41.37
N THR A 26 2.09 0.06 42.30
CA THR A 26 1.94 -1.21 43.00
C THR A 26 0.86 -1.05 44.07
N ASP A 27 -0.31 -1.65 43.87
CA ASP A 27 -1.37 -1.66 44.89
C ASP A 27 -1.07 -2.69 45.99
N ASP A 28 -1.06 -2.21 47.23
CA ASP A 28 -1.00 -2.95 48.49
C ASP A 28 -2.40 -3.53 48.81
N PRO A 29 -2.56 -4.85 48.99
CA PRO A 29 -3.86 -5.51 49.14
C PRO A 29 -4.53 -5.34 50.52
N SER A 30 -4.15 -4.35 51.33
CA SER A 30 -4.61 -4.21 52.72
C SER A 30 -5.66 -3.12 53.01
N LYS A 31 -6.27 -2.47 52.01
CA LYS A 31 -7.24 -1.38 52.27
C LYS A 31 -8.66 -1.69 51.77
N SER A 32 -9.59 -1.75 52.72
CA SER A 32 -11.00 -2.03 52.56
C SER A 32 -11.76 -0.93 51.80
N ALA A 33 -12.66 -1.36 50.92
CA ALA A 33 -13.54 -0.49 50.15
C ALA A 33 -14.63 0.13 51.03
N THR A 34 -14.73 1.46 51.03
CA THR A 34 -15.92 2.19 51.45
C THR A 34 -16.35 3.12 50.31
N TRP A 35 -17.52 2.84 49.73
CA TRP A 35 -18.12 3.64 48.67
C TRP A 35 -18.85 4.83 49.29
N ASN A 36 -18.24 6.02 49.24
CA ASN A 36 -18.91 7.28 49.55
C ASN A 36 -19.29 8.02 48.25
N ARG A 37 -20.53 8.53 48.20
CA ARG A 37 -21.11 9.29 47.07
C ARG A 37 -20.21 10.48 46.69
N PRO A 38 -20.02 10.79 45.39
CA PRO A 38 -19.25 11.96 44.99
C PRO A 38 -20.05 13.22 45.25
N ALA A 39 -19.46 14.16 45.99
CA ALA A 39 -19.91 15.55 46.05
C ALA A 39 -19.72 16.21 44.67
N GLU A 40 -20.64 17.11 44.31
CA GLU A 40 -20.61 17.93 43.09
C GLU A 40 -19.34 18.80 43.06
N ALA A 41 -18.25 18.25 42.53
CA ALA A 41 -17.08 19.02 42.15
C ALA A 41 -17.36 19.62 40.77
N ALA A 42 -17.52 20.94 40.71
CA ALA A 42 -17.59 21.70 39.48
C ALA A 42 -16.44 21.27 38.55
N VAL A 43 -16.78 20.63 37.43
CA VAL A 43 -15.86 20.27 36.36
C VAL A 43 -15.36 21.59 35.75
N ARG A 44 -14.26 22.11 36.29
CA ARG A 44 -13.46 23.08 35.56
C ARG A 44 -12.85 22.33 34.38
N PRO A 45 -13.01 22.80 33.13
CA PRO A 45 -12.32 22.19 32.01
C PRO A 45 -10.82 22.32 32.28
N CYS A 46 -10.17 21.18 32.50
CA CYS A 46 -8.71 21.09 32.51
C CYS A 46 -8.28 21.29 31.06
N VAL A 47 -8.13 22.55 30.64
CA VAL A 47 -7.44 22.84 29.38
C VAL A 47 -5.97 22.62 29.69
N ASP A 48 -5.50 21.40 29.43
CA ASP A 48 -4.09 21.06 29.53
C ASP A 48 -3.33 21.97 28.54
N PRO A 49 -2.42 22.85 29.02
CA PRO A 49 -1.71 23.80 28.16
C PRO A 49 -0.77 23.13 27.14
N CYS A 50 -0.65 21.80 27.19
CA CYS A 50 0.13 20.98 26.25
C CYS A 50 -0.67 20.50 25.02
N ILE A 51 -1.96 20.80 24.90
CA ILE A 51 -2.75 20.38 23.73
C ILE A 51 -2.63 21.44 22.64
N GLU A 52 -1.75 21.18 21.67
CA GLU A 52 -1.72 21.94 20.42
C GLU A 52 -3.12 21.96 19.79
N PRO A 53 -3.55 23.11 19.21
CA PRO A 53 -4.85 23.20 18.57
C PRO A 53 -4.97 22.15 17.46
N PRO A 54 -6.18 21.61 17.21
CA PRO A 54 -6.38 20.65 16.14
C PRO A 54 -5.98 21.27 14.80
N GLU A 55 -5.12 20.58 14.05
CA GLU A 55 -4.83 20.97 12.68
C GLU A 55 -5.91 20.43 11.75
N PHE A 56 -6.30 21.22 10.77
CA PHE A 56 -7.26 20.83 9.75
C PHE A 56 -6.57 20.69 8.40
N GLY A 57 -6.94 19.65 7.66
CA GLY A 57 -6.38 19.41 6.34
C GLY A 57 -7.27 18.53 5.48
N VAL A 58 -7.03 18.64 4.18
CA VAL A 58 -7.59 17.78 3.14
C VAL A 58 -6.51 16.80 2.72
N VAL A 59 -6.88 15.52 2.69
CA VAL A 59 -6.12 14.46 2.02
C VAL A 59 -6.81 14.18 0.68
N LEU A 60 -6.02 14.17 -0.40
CA LEU A 60 -6.52 13.91 -1.75
C LEU A 60 -6.25 12.45 -2.12
N HIS A 61 -7.28 11.79 -2.63
CA HIS A 61 -7.28 10.36 -2.90
C HIS A 61 -7.09 10.05 -4.38
N PHE A 62 -6.09 9.22 -4.68
CA PHE A 62 -6.06 8.44 -5.92
C PHE A 62 -6.90 7.17 -5.72
N THR A 63 -8.09 7.13 -6.29
CA THR A 63 -8.96 5.96 -6.20
C THR A 63 -8.44 4.81 -7.07
N LYS A 64 -8.38 3.60 -6.49
CA LYS A 64 -8.13 2.36 -7.21
C LYS A 64 -9.44 1.78 -7.73
N ALA A 65 -9.51 1.57 -9.04
CA ALA A 65 -10.68 1.01 -9.71
C ALA A 65 -10.25 -0.20 -10.54
N ARG A 66 -11.07 -1.25 -10.61
CA ARG A 66 -10.81 -2.39 -11.51
C ARG A 66 -11.26 -2.09 -12.93
N GLY A 67 -12.29 -1.27 -13.09
CA GLY A 67 -12.96 -1.07 -14.38
C GLY A 67 -13.69 -2.32 -14.87
N GLY A 68 -14.06 -2.37 -16.15
CA GLY A 68 -14.62 -3.58 -16.77
C GLY A 68 -15.96 -4.05 -16.19
N GLY A 69 -16.73 -3.15 -15.56
CA GLY A 69 -18.01 -3.46 -14.92
C GLY A 69 -17.91 -3.90 -13.45
N ALA A 70 -16.71 -4.04 -12.89
CA ALA A 70 -16.51 -4.41 -11.48
C ALA A 70 -17.17 -3.40 -10.51
N GLU A 71 -17.00 -2.10 -10.77
CA GLU A 71 -17.64 -1.01 -10.00
C GLU A 71 -19.18 -1.10 -9.99
N LYS A 72 -19.76 -1.76 -11.00
CA LYS A 72 -21.22 -1.96 -11.15
C LYS A 72 -21.68 -3.32 -10.59
N GLY A 73 -20.81 -4.05 -9.89
CA GLY A 73 -21.08 -5.38 -9.38
C GLY A 73 -21.16 -6.48 -10.46
N VAL A 74 -20.72 -6.19 -11.68
CA VAL A 74 -20.78 -7.12 -12.83
C VAL A 74 -19.38 -7.32 -13.45
N PRO A 75 -18.40 -7.80 -12.68
CA PRO A 75 -17.06 -8.04 -13.21
C PRO A 75 -17.08 -9.15 -14.26
N ARG A 76 -16.34 -8.97 -15.36
CA ARG A 76 -16.18 -10.02 -16.37
C ARG A 76 -15.17 -11.07 -15.92
N ALA A 77 -15.37 -12.30 -16.40
CA ALA A 77 -14.46 -13.41 -16.14
C ALA A 77 -13.01 -13.06 -16.54
N HIS A 78 -12.05 -13.58 -15.76
CA HIS A 78 -10.61 -13.37 -15.98
C HIS A 78 -10.20 -11.89 -16.12
N TRP A 79 -10.95 -10.97 -15.51
CA TRP A 79 -10.68 -9.54 -15.56
C TRP A 79 -10.69 -8.98 -16.98
N ALA A 80 -11.42 -9.63 -17.89
CA ALA A 80 -11.61 -9.12 -19.25
C ALA A 80 -12.19 -7.70 -19.19
N ASN A 81 -11.67 -6.81 -20.01
CA ASN A 81 -12.06 -5.41 -20.06
C ASN A 81 -11.80 -4.60 -18.76
N SER A 82 -11.09 -5.14 -17.78
CA SER A 82 -10.60 -4.36 -16.63
C SER A 82 -9.55 -3.33 -17.07
N HIS A 83 -9.17 -2.37 -16.22
CA HIS A 83 -8.03 -1.50 -16.50
C HIS A 83 -6.72 -2.29 -16.66
N ALA A 84 -6.62 -3.48 -16.09
CA ALA A 84 -5.43 -4.33 -16.16
C ALA A 84 -5.29 -5.11 -17.48
N ASP A 85 -6.33 -5.19 -18.32
CA ASP A 85 -6.35 -6.03 -19.52
C ASP A 85 -5.70 -5.30 -20.73
N PRO A 86 -4.58 -5.80 -21.28
CA PRO A 86 -3.85 -5.16 -22.36
C PRO A 86 -4.50 -5.33 -23.74
N SER A 87 -5.61 -6.09 -23.85
CA SER A 87 -6.29 -6.30 -25.12
C SER A 87 -6.75 -4.97 -25.73
N PRO A 88 -6.49 -4.72 -27.03
CA PRO A 88 -6.97 -3.53 -27.72
C PRO A 88 -8.49 -3.43 -27.59
N ARG A 89 -8.97 -2.22 -27.28
CA ARG A 89 -10.40 -1.94 -27.12
C ARG A 89 -10.73 -0.65 -27.81
N ASP A 90 -11.65 -0.72 -28.77
CA ASP A 90 -12.23 0.46 -29.40
C ASP A 90 -13.29 1.08 -28.49
N ALA A 91 -13.36 2.41 -28.51
CA ALA A 91 -14.32 3.17 -27.71
C ALA A 91 -15.80 2.83 -28.04
N SER A 92 -16.05 2.28 -29.23
CA SER A 92 -17.37 1.79 -29.65
C SER A 92 -17.84 0.58 -28.84
N ASP A 93 -16.92 -0.29 -28.40
CA ASP A 93 -17.23 -1.54 -27.69
C ASP A 93 -17.45 -1.32 -26.19
N THR A 94 -16.90 -0.24 -25.65
CA THR A 94 -16.92 0.09 -24.22
C THR A 94 -17.95 1.15 -23.86
N GLY A 95 -18.47 1.89 -24.84
CA GLY A 95 -19.39 3.02 -24.62
C GLY A 95 -18.74 4.25 -23.98
N SER A 96 -17.40 4.25 -23.81
CA SER A 96 -16.63 5.32 -23.18
C SER A 96 -15.19 5.31 -23.70
N SER A 97 -14.72 6.47 -24.18
CA SER A 97 -13.32 6.63 -24.62
C SER A 97 -12.30 6.45 -23.49
N ARG A 98 -12.72 6.58 -22.22
CA ARG A 98 -11.85 6.34 -21.04
C ARG A 98 -11.57 4.85 -20.82
N ASP A 99 -12.40 3.97 -21.38
CA ASP A 99 -12.27 2.51 -21.25
C ASP A 99 -11.56 1.86 -22.44
N ALA A 100 -11.26 2.65 -23.48
CA ALA A 100 -10.50 2.21 -24.64
C ALA A 100 -9.03 1.99 -24.27
N ASN A 101 -8.42 0.92 -24.79
CA ASN A 101 -6.99 0.62 -24.60
C ASN A 101 -6.27 0.61 -25.94
N ALA A 102 -6.08 1.80 -26.50
CA ALA A 102 -5.45 1.96 -27.82
C ALA A 102 -3.95 1.61 -27.82
N SER A 103 -3.25 1.76 -26.69
CA SER A 103 -1.80 1.50 -26.62
C SER A 103 -1.46 0.03 -26.40
N GLY A 104 -2.44 -0.80 -26.00
CA GLY A 104 -2.23 -2.21 -25.69
C GLY A 104 -1.44 -2.45 -24.40
N PHE A 105 -1.29 -1.44 -23.55
CA PHE A 105 -0.60 -1.56 -22.26
C PHE A 105 -1.61 -1.81 -21.13
N ARG A 106 -1.26 -2.67 -20.18
CA ARG A 106 -2.01 -2.81 -18.91
C ARG A 106 -2.05 -1.47 -18.19
N TYR A 107 -3.20 -1.09 -17.66
CA TYR A 107 -3.44 0.15 -16.92
C TYR A 107 -3.18 1.45 -17.68
N ALA A 108 -3.01 1.43 -19.01
CA ALA A 108 -2.64 2.62 -19.77
C ALA A 108 -3.64 3.78 -19.64
N ALA A 109 -4.91 3.53 -19.95
CA ALA A 109 -5.97 4.54 -19.86
C ALA A 109 -6.19 4.99 -18.41
N PHE A 110 -6.23 4.04 -17.48
CA PHE A 110 -6.35 4.31 -16.05
C PHE A 110 -5.20 5.20 -15.52
N TYR A 111 -3.96 4.88 -15.87
CA TYR A 111 -2.80 5.68 -15.51
C TYR A 111 -2.85 7.07 -16.15
N ALA A 112 -3.27 7.18 -17.42
CA ALA A 112 -3.42 8.48 -18.08
C ALA A 112 -4.45 9.36 -17.36
N ASP A 113 -5.54 8.77 -16.89
CA ASP A 113 -6.57 9.45 -16.10
C ASP A 113 -6.01 9.92 -14.75
N LYS A 114 -5.37 9.03 -13.98
CA LYS A 114 -4.72 9.38 -12.70
C LYS A 114 -3.55 10.37 -12.86
N ARG A 115 -2.87 10.35 -14.00
CA ARG A 115 -1.85 11.35 -14.33
C ARG A 115 -2.45 12.75 -14.52
N ARG A 116 -3.66 12.88 -15.07
CA ARG A 116 -4.34 14.19 -15.18
C ARG A 116 -4.70 14.76 -13.81
N GLU A 117 -5.16 13.90 -12.90
CA GLU A 117 -5.36 14.26 -11.48
C GLU A 117 -4.04 14.77 -10.88
N ALA A 118 -2.95 13.98 -10.97
CA ALA A 118 -1.63 14.38 -10.46
C ALA A 118 -1.13 15.70 -11.06
N GLN A 119 -1.33 15.92 -12.37
CA GLN A 119 -0.97 17.18 -13.05
C GLN A 119 -1.76 18.38 -12.53
N ALA A 120 -3.06 18.21 -12.26
CA ALA A 120 -3.88 19.27 -11.68
C ALA A 120 -3.38 19.63 -10.28
N LEU A 121 -2.99 18.64 -9.47
CA LEU A 121 -2.45 18.87 -8.14
C LEU A 121 -1.07 19.54 -8.17
N VAL A 122 -0.18 19.10 -9.07
CA VAL A 122 1.10 19.79 -9.29
C VAL A 122 0.88 21.24 -9.71
N ALA A 123 -0.05 21.50 -10.64
CA ALA A 123 -0.37 22.87 -11.06
C ALA A 123 -0.90 23.73 -9.90
N LEU A 124 -1.71 23.16 -9.00
CA LEU A 124 -2.16 23.83 -7.77
C LEU A 124 -0.99 24.18 -6.86
N LEU A 125 -0.12 23.21 -6.55
CA LEU A 125 1.02 23.40 -5.63
C LEU A 125 2.05 24.40 -6.19
N THR A 126 2.32 24.36 -7.49
CA THR A 126 3.26 25.28 -8.14
C THR A 126 2.70 26.70 -8.24
N ARG A 127 1.42 26.86 -8.61
CA ARG A 127 0.82 28.19 -8.81
C ARG A 127 0.38 28.84 -7.49
N PHE A 128 -0.01 28.03 -6.51
CA PHE A 128 -0.49 28.48 -5.21
C PHE A 128 0.19 27.68 -4.08
N PRO A 129 1.48 27.91 -3.79
CA PRO A 129 2.23 27.16 -2.78
C PRO A 129 1.59 27.13 -1.39
N LEU A 130 0.91 28.22 -1.00
CA LEU A 130 0.18 28.32 0.27
C LEU A 130 -0.96 27.29 0.41
N SER A 131 -1.37 26.64 -0.68
CA SER A 131 -2.31 25.52 -0.63
C SER A 131 -1.84 24.37 0.26
N LEU A 132 -0.53 24.23 0.53
CA LEU A 132 0.02 23.26 1.49
C LEU A 132 -0.49 23.43 2.93
N ARG A 133 -1.06 24.59 3.28
CA ARG A 133 -1.75 24.79 4.57
C ARG A 133 -3.08 24.05 4.67
N VAL A 134 -3.67 23.69 3.52
CA VAL A 134 -4.96 23.02 3.44
C VAL A 134 -4.81 21.63 2.85
N VAL A 135 -4.08 21.46 1.75
CA VAL A 135 -3.77 20.15 1.15
C VAL A 135 -2.60 19.54 1.90
N ARG A 136 -2.91 18.64 2.84
CA ARG A 136 -1.96 18.10 3.81
C ARG A 136 -1.42 16.73 3.43
N GLY A 137 -2.13 15.98 2.59
CA GLY A 137 -1.59 14.71 2.13
C GLY A 137 -2.21 14.10 0.90
N LEU A 138 -1.59 12.99 0.50
CA LEU A 138 -2.00 12.10 -0.57
C LEU A 138 -2.35 10.73 0.00
N ASP A 139 -3.26 10.06 -0.68
CA ASP A 139 -3.57 8.66 -0.43
C ASP A 139 -3.92 7.93 -1.72
N VAL A 140 -3.82 6.61 -1.66
CA VAL A 140 -4.32 5.69 -2.69
C VAL A 140 -5.18 4.64 -1.98
N CYS A 141 -6.48 4.66 -2.24
CA CYS A 141 -7.48 3.96 -1.43
C CYS A 141 -8.50 3.21 -2.31
N THR A 142 -9.66 2.83 -1.73
CA THR A 142 -10.77 2.06 -2.35
C THR A 142 -10.41 0.59 -2.62
N ASP A 143 -10.47 0.09 -3.85
CA ASP A 143 -10.24 -1.33 -4.15
C ASP A 143 -8.73 -1.68 -4.14
N GLU A 144 -8.22 -2.12 -2.99
CA GLU A 144 -6.79 -2.34 -2.77
C GLU A 144 -6.16 -3.30 -3.81
N LEU A 145 -6.94 -4.28 -4.28
CA LEU A 145 -6.53 -5.31 -5.22
C LEU A 145 -6.60 -4.88 -6.69
N ALA A 146 -7.25 -3.74 -7.00
CA ALA A 146 -7.55 -3.37 -8.36
C ALA A 146 -6.35 -2.97 -9.22
N ALA A 147 -5.37 -2.30 -8.61
CA ALA A 147 -4.21 -1.77 -9.30
C ALA A 147 -2.94 -1.88 -8.43
N PRO A 148 -1.81 -2.32 -9.02
CA PRO A 148 -0.55 -2.50 -8.30
C PRO A 148 0.14 -1.16 -8.01
N THR A 149 1.02 -1.17 -7.01
CA THR A 149 1.74 0.02 -6.51
C THR A 149 2.50 0.77 -7.60
N TRP A 150 3.11 0.06 -8.55
CA TRP A 150 3.92 0.66 -9.62
C TRP A 150 3.13 1.62 -10.52
N VAL A 151 1.80 1.45 -10.62
CA VAL A 151 0.93 2.37 -11.39
C VAL A 151 0.92 3.76 -10.75
N PHE A 152 0.98 3.84 -9.41
CA PHE A 152 0.88 5.11 -8.68
C PHE A 152 2.25 5.68 -8.28
N ALA A 153 3.28 4.84 -8.14
CA ALA A 153 4.62 5.26 -7.75
C ALA A 153 5.17 6.50 -8.49
N PRO A 154 5.11 6.61 -9.85
CA PRO A 154 5.56 7.82 -10.53
C PRO A 154 4.65 9.04 -10.29
N LEU A 155 3.35 8.83 -10.04
CA LEU A 155 2.42 9.93 -9.75
C LEU A 155 2.68 10.54 -8.37
N PHE A 156 2.88 9.69 -7.36
CA PHE A 156 3.23 10.12 -6.00
C PHE A 156 4.55 10.90 -6.00
N ARG A 157 5.58 10.39 -6.69
CA ARG A 157 6.85 11.09 -6.84
C ARG A 157 6.68 12.47 -7.46
N TYR A 158 5.96 12.55 -8.59
CA TYR A 158 5.74 13.80 -9.31
C TYR A 158 5.04 14.86 -8.45
N VAL A 159 4.02 14.48 -7.67
CA VAL A 159 3.33 15.39 -6.77
C VAL A 159 4.22 15.80 -5.59
N ARG A 160 4.94 14.85 -4.96
CA ARG A 160 5.81 15.13 -3.81
C ARG A 160 6.97 16.04 -4.18
N GLU A 161 7.56 15.87 -5.37
CA GLU A 161 8.61 16.77 -5.88
C GLU A 161 8.08 18.21 -6.00
N ALA A 162 6.89 18.40 -6.56
CA ALA A 162 6.26 19.72 -6.65
C ALA A 162 5.93 20.31 -5.26
N ALA A 163 5.44 19.49 -4.33
CA ALA A 163 5.16 19.90 -2.96
C ALA A 163 6.43 20.33 -2.21
N ASN A 164 7.52 19.58 -2.36
CA ASN A 164 8.81 19.90 -1.77
C ASN A 164 9.37 21.21 -2.33
N ALA A 165 9.27 21.42 -3.65
CA ALA A 165 9.66 22.67 -4.29
C ALA A 165 8.81 23.86 -3.78
N ALA A 166 7.50 23.67 -3.66
CA ALA A 166 6.59 24.69 -3.12
C ALA A 166 6.91 25.02 -1.65
N SER A 167 7.19 24.01 -0.82
CA SER A 167 7.58 24.18 0.58
C SER A 167 8.92 24.92 0.71
N LEU A 168 9.90 24.58 -0.13
CA LEU A 168 11.21 25.25 -0.14
C LEU A 168 11.06 26.73 -0.51
N HIS A 169 10.29 27.02 -1.56
CA HIS A 169 10.01 28.40 -1.99
C HIS A 169 9.36 29.24 -0.88
N LEU A 170 8.39 28.69 -0.15
CA LEU A 170 7.77 29.38 0.99
C LEU A 170 8.76 29.61 2.14
N SER A 171 9.61 28.63 2.42
CA SER A 171 10.66 28.76 3.44
C SER A 171 11.66 29.87 3.12
N GLU A 172 12.04 30.04 1.85
CA GLU A 172 12.92 31.13 1.40
C GLU A 172 12.28 32.52 1.61
N LEU A 173 10.95 32.60 1.56
CA LEU A 173 10.17 33.80 1.86
C LEU A 173 9.91 33.99 3.37
N GLY A 174 10.44 33.12 4.23
CA GLY A 174 10.18 33.13 5.67
C GLY A 174 8.74 32.74 6.03
N ILE A 175 8.02 32.10 5.12
CA ILE A 175 6.65 31.64 5.32
C ILE A 175 6.68 30.17 5.71
N GLU A 176 6.26 29.87 6.94
CA GLU A 176 6.09 28.48 7.37
C GLU A 176 4.88 27.85 6.68
N ALA A 177 5.13 26.72 6.03
CA ALA A 177 4.13 25.82 5.48
C ALA A 177 4.53 24.38 5.77
N PRO A 178 3.58 23.53 6.15
CA PRO A 178 3.90 22.17 6.51
C PRO A 178 4.12 21.31 5.25
N PRO A 179 4.92 20.23 5.34
CA PRO A 179 5.18 19.35 4.21
C PRO A 179 3.92 18.56 3.83
N LEU A 180 3.80 18.23 2.55
CA LEU A 180 2.81 17.26 2.07
C LEU A 180 3.17 15.86 2.59
N ARG A 181 2.21 15.20 3.25
CA ARG A 181 2.35 13.85 3.79
C ARG A 181 1.62 12.82 2.95
N THR A 182 1.80 11.57 3.29
CA THR A 182 1.13 10.44 2.64
C THR A 182 0.44 9.58 3.70
N SER A 183 -0.81 9.20 3.48
CA SER A 183 -1.40 8.01 4.12
C SER A 183 -1.75 7.06 3.00
N VAL A 184 -1.35 5.79 3.06
CA VAL A 184 -1.66 4.85 1.97
C VAL A 184 -2.41 3.66 2.53
N HIS A 185 -3.60 3.39 2.01
CA HIS A 185 -4.31 2.15 2.28
C HIS A 185 -3.50 0.96 1.75
N ALA A 186 -3.01 0.13 2.67
CA ALA A 186 -2.27 -1.06 2.35
C ALA A 186 -2.39 -2.12 3.45
N GLY A 187 -2.56 -3.37 3.03
CA GLY A 187 -2.70 -4.52 3.91
C GLY A 187 -4.06 -4.60 4.59
N GLU A 188 -5.10 -3.96 4.06
CA GLU A 188 -6.47 -4.13 4.52
C GLU A 188 -7.16 -5.31 3.85
N ASP A 189 -7.13 -5.33 2.51
CA ASP A 189 -7.81 -6.33 1.68
C ASP A 189 -6.80 -7.20 0.92
N PHE A 190 -6.95 -8.51 1.07
CA PHE A 190 -6.08 -9.51 0.46
C PHE A 190 -6.74 -10.89 0.43
N VAL A 191 -6.47 -11.66 -0.63
CA VAL A 191 -6.86 -13.07 -0.72
C VAL A 191 -5.93 -13.94 0.12
N HIS A 192 -4.63 -13.66 0.07
CA HIS A 192 -3.60 -14.36 0.83
C HIS A 192 -2.83 -13.38 1.70
N LEU A 193 -2.54 -13.73 2.96
CA LEU A 193 -1.91 -12.83 3.92
C LEU A 193 -0.53 -12.32 3.45
N LEU A 194 0.25 -13.17 2.76
CA LEU A 194 1.49 -12.73 2.07
C LEU A 194 1.25 -11.55 1.11
N GLY A 195 0.15 -11.56 0.36
CA GLY A 195 -0.18 -10.49 -0.57
C GLY A 195 -0.55 -9.18 0.12
N GLY A 196 -1.16 -9.24 1.30
CA GLY A 196 -1.38 -8.05 2.14
C GLY A 196 -0.06 -7.47 2.65
N LEU A 197 0.85 -8.32 3.13
CA LEU A 197 2.17 -7.90 3.59
C LEU A 197 3.03 -7.32 2.45
N ARG A 198 3.04 -7.96 1.28
CA ARG A 198 3.73 -7.45 0.09
C ARG A 198 3.24 -6.06 -0.29
N ARG A 199 1.92 -5.82 -0.27
CA ARG A 199 1.34 -4.50 -0.60
C ARG A 199 1.78 -3.42 0.39
N VAL A 200 1.83 -3.73 1.69
CA VAL A 200 2.38 -2.82 2.70
C VAL A 200 3.85 -2.50 2.38
N ASP A 201 4.65 -3.53 2.11
CA ASP A 201 6.07 -3.36 1.83
C ASP A 201 6.33 -2.57 0.53
N GLU A 202 5.59 -2.87 -0.53
CA GLU A 202 5.64 -2.13 -1.79
C GLU A 202 5.24 -0.68 -1.61
N ALA A 203 4.17 -0.39 -0.86
CA ALA A 203 3.77 0.98 -0.55
C ALA A 203 4.92 1.72 0.15
N VAL A 204 5.46 1.13 1.23
CA VAL A 204 6.58 1.72 1.98
C VAL A 204 7.78 1.99 1.08
N ARG A 205 8.20 1.04 0.25
CA ARG A 205 9.40 1.17 -0.60
C ARG A 205 9.20 2.09 -1.79
N TYR A 206 8.13 1.88 -2.55
CA TYR A 206 8.00 2.43 -3.90
C TYR A 206 7.17 3.70 -3.97
N LEU A 207 6.26 3.93 -3.00
CA LEU A 207 5.65 5.24 -2.78
C LEU A 207 6.54 6.13 -1.87
N GLY A 208 7.57 5.52 -1.25
CA GLY A 208 8.63 6.20 -0.52
C GLY A 208 8.15 6.77 0.81
N LEU A 209 7.31 6.03 1.55
CA LEU A 209 6.80 6.48 2.84
C LEU A 209 7.98 6.72 3.81
N CYS A 210 7.93 7.83 4.51
CA CYS A 210 8.94 8.23 5.47
C CYS A 210 8.31 8.74 6.77
N GLU A 211 9.14 9.12 7.75
CA GLU A 211 8.67 9.62 9.04
C GLU A 211 7.58 10.69 8.89
N GLY A 212 6.44 10.48 9.54
CA GLY A 212 5.26 11.34 9.46
C GLY A 212 4.24 10.94 8.38
N ASP A 213 4.55 9.95 7.55
CA ASP A 213 3.59 9.27 6.68
C ASP A 213 2.91 8.11 7.42
N ARG A 214 1.79 7.64 6.85
CA ARG A 214 0.91 6.66 7.47
C ARG A 214 0.56 5.51 6.54
N ILE A 215 0.27 4.37 7.14
CA ILE A 215 -0.29 3.19 6.49
C ILE A 215 -1.73 3.08 6.95
N GLY A 216 -2.66 3.28 6.02
CA GLY A 216 -4.09 3.07 6.23
C GLY A 216 -4.37 1.62 6.55
N HIS A 217 -5.08 1.38 7.66
CA HIS A 217 -5.55 0.08 8.18
C HIS A 217 -4.42 -0.86 8.63
N GLY A 218 -3.56 -1.30 7.71
CA GLY A 218 -2.43 -2.19 8.02
C GLY A 218 -2.82 -3.50 8.70
N VAL A 219 -4.05 -4.00 8.46
CA VAL A 219 -4.64 -5.17 9.14
C VAL A 219 -3.74 -6.41 9.01
N ALA A 220 -3.16 -6.63 7.84
CA ALA A 220 -2.24 -7.74 7.54
C ALA A 220 -1.04 -7.81 8.50
N LEU A 221 -0.55 -6.67 9.01
CA LEU A 221 0.59 -6.61 9.92
C LEU A 221 0.27 -7.15 11.32
N GLY A 222 -1.00 -7.11 11.72
CA GLY A 222 -1.45 -7.46 13.07
C GLY A 222 -2.25 -8.76 13.16
N ILE A 223 -2.66 -9.37 12.05
CA ILE A 223 -3.39 -10.65 12.07
C ILE A 223 -2.53 -11.75 12.71
N ASP A 224 -3.17 -12.63 13.48
CA ASP A 224 -2.55 -13.87 13.95
C ASP A 224 -2.41 -14.86 12.78
N ALA A 225 -1.20 -14.93 12.22
CA ALA A 225 -0.91 -15.71 11.02
C ALA A 225 -1.19 -17.21 11.21
N THR A 226 -0.76 -17.81 12.33
CA THR A 226 -1.03 -19.21 12.64
C THR A 226 -2.53 -19.51 12.66
N ARG A 227 -3.30 -18.66 13.36
CA ARG A 227 -4.76 -18.83 13.42
C ARG A 227 -5.42 -18.61 12.06
N TRP A 228 -5.01 -17.59 11.32
CA TRP A 228 -5.53 -17.27 10.01
C TRP A 228 -5.28 -18.43 9.02
N CYS A 229 -4.06 -18.95 8.96
CA CYS A 229 -3.70 -20.06 8.05
C CYS A 229 -4.51 -21.34 8.36
N ARG A 230 -4.78 -21.62 9.64
CA ARG A 230 -5.62 -22.76 10.05
C ARG A 230 -7.09 -22.61 9.64
N ALA A 231 -7.60 -21.38 9.60
CA ALA A 231 -9.01 -21.09 9.33
C ALA A 231 -9.31 -20.81 7.85
N ALA A 232 -8.31 -20.35 7.07
CA ALA A 232 -8.48 -19.87 5.71
C ALA A 232 -8.91 -20.96 4.71
N GLY A 233 -8.54 -22.23 4.94
CA GLY A 233 -8.76 -23.31 3.98
C GLY A 233 -7.99 -23.07 2.67
N ARG A 234 -8.48 -23.64 1.55
CA ARG A 234 -7.85 -23.44 0.24
C ARG A 234 -8.29 -22.12 -0.40
N LEU A 235 -7.34 -21.27 -0.71
CA LEU A 235 -7.55 -19.92 -1.20
C LEU A 235 -7.40 -19.85 -2.74
N PRO A 236 -8.32 -19.20 -3.47
CA PRO A 236 -8.22 -19.02 -4.91
C PRO A 236 -7.35 -17.80 -5.25
N VAL A 237 -6.03 -17.96 -5.21
CA VAL A 237 -5.07 -16.87 -5.50
C VAL A 237 -4.83 -16.77 -7.00
N MET A 238 -4.76 -15.57 -7.58
CA MET A 238 -4.38 -15.44 -8.99
C MET A 238 -2.92 -15.85 -9.18
N ARG A 239 -2.63 -16.57 -10.27
CA ARG A 239 -1.28 -17.07 -10.57
C ARG A 239 -0.23 -15.96 -10.57
N GLU A 240 -0.56 -14.82 -11.16
CA GLU A 240 0.32 -13.65 -11.15
C GLU A 240 0.57 -13.14 -9.73
N GLU A 241 -0.48 -13.00 -8.91
CA GLU A 241 -0.35 -12.56 -7.52
C GLU A 241 0.54 -13.52 -6.73
N ARG A 242 0.35 -14.84 -6.92
CA ARG A 242 1.15 -15.85 -6.26
C ARG A 242 2.61 -15.82 -6.70
N LEU A 243 2.89 -15.64 -7.99
CA LEU A 243 4.24 -15.51 -8.52
C LEU A 243 4.98 -14.32 -7.88
N LEU A 244 4.29 -13.18 -7.79
CA LEU A 244 4.83 -11.95 -7.20
C LEU A 244 5.00 -12.07 -5.68
N ASP A 245 4.08 -12.75 -4.97
CA ASP A 245 4.18 -13.00 -3.52
C ASP A 245 5.41 -13.82 -3.17
N LEU A 246 5.64 -14.91 -3.92
CA LEU A 246 6.75 -15.81 -3.65
C LEU A 246 8.10 -15.20 -4.02
N SER A 247 8.15 -14.42 -5.11
CA SER A 247 9.35 -13.64 -5.44
C SER A 247 9.67 -12.62 -4.35
N TRP A 248 8.66 -11.90 -3.84
CA TRP A 248 8.83 -10.96 -2.73
C TRP A 248 9.29 -11.64 -1.43
N GLU A 249 8.68 -12.77 -1.06
CA GLU A 249 9.09 -13.56 0.09
C GLU A 249 10.56 -14.00 -0.02
N TRP A 250 10.96 -14.50 -1.20
CA TRP A 250 12.35 -14.84 -1.47
C TRP A 250 13.29 -13.65 -1.35
N THR A 251 12.91 -12.48 -1.88
CA THR A 251 13.71 -11.25 -1.77
C THR A 251 13.89 -10.83 -0.31
N CYS A 252 12.89 -11.02 0.55
CA CYS A 252 13.01 -10.78 1.99
C CYS A 252 14.09 -11.65 2.64
N TYR A 253 14.17 -12.93 2.24
CA TYR A 253 15.19 -13.85 2.72
C TYR A 253 16.58 -13.53 2.18
N SER A 254 16.70 -13.23 0.89
CA SER A 254 17.99 -13.08 0.22
C SER A 254 18.63 -11.71 0.40
N ARG A 255 17.83 -10.64 0.61
CA ARG A 255 18.32 -9.26 0.64
C ARG A 255 18.09 -8.52 1.95
N PHE A 256 17.12 -8.95 2.77
CA PHE A 256 16.72 -8.21 3.98
C PHE A 256 16.92 -9.01 5.27
N GLU A 257 17.81 -10.01 5.23
CA GLU A 257 18.25 -10.78 6.40
C GLU A 257 17.11 -11.43 7.19
N VAL A 258 15.97 -11.67 6.54
CA VAL A 258 14.87 -12.41 7.16
C VAL A 258 15.24 -13.89 7.18
N ALA A 259 15.18 -14.53 8.35
CA ALA A 259 15.47 -15.95 8.47
C ALA A 259 14.50 -16.79 7.62
N ALA A 260 15.05 -17.69 6.82
CA ALA A 260 14.30 -18.63 5.99
C ALA A 260 14.39 -20.04 6.56
N ASP A 261 13.29 -20.77 6.49
CA ASP A 261 13.32 -22.21 6.62
C ASP A 261 13.85 -22.82 5.30
N VAL A 262 14.77 -23.79 5.39
CA VAL A 262 15.45 -24.35 4.21
C VAL A 262 14.47 -25.02 3.26
N ASP A 263 13.47 -25.74 3.80
CA ASP A 263 12.46 -26.41 2.98
C ASP A 263 11.54 -25.40 2.31
N ARG A 264 11.19 -24.31 3.02
CA ARG A 264 10.42 -23.21 2.42
C ARG A 264 11.17 -22.53 1.29
N LEU A 265 12.45 -22.21 1.47
CA LEU A 265 13.27 -21.57 0.45
C LEU A 265 13.39 -22.46 -0.79
N ALA A 266 13.72 -23.75 -0.60
CA ALA A 266 13.81 -24.71 -1.68
C ALA A 266 12.46 -24.93 -2.39
N TRP A 267 11.35 -24.82 -1.66
CA TRP A 267 10.01 -24.88 -2.25
C TRP A 267 9.73 -23.65 -3.13
N ILE A 268 10.04 -22.43 -2.67
CA ILE A 268 9.88 -21.20 -3.47
C ILE A 268 10.72 -21.27 -4.75
N GLU A 269 11.97 -21.73 -4.65
CA GLU A 269 12.90 -21.84 -5.79
C GLU A 269 12.46 -22.89 -6.82
N ARG A 270 11.57 -23.82 -6.47
CA ARG A 270 10.92 -24.73 -7.42
C ARG A 270 9.61 -24.17 -7.95
N GLU A 271 8.85 -23.48 -7.10
CA GLU A 271 7.49 -23.02 -7.42
C GLU A 271 7.49 -21.80 -8.35
N VAL A 272 8.40 -20.85 -8.15
CA VAL A 272 8.53 -19.67 -9.02
C VAL A 272 8.81 -20.07 -10.48
N PRO A 273 9.77 -20.96 -10.79
CA PRO A 273 9.95 -21.49 -12.14
C PRO A 273 8.70 -22.18 -12.71
N ARG A 274 7.94 -22.92 -11.89
CA ARG A 274 6.71 -23.60 -12.34
C ARG A 274 5.64 -22.59 -12.76
N LEU A 275 5.39 -21.57 -11.94
CA LEU A 275 4.38 -20.55 -12.20
C LEU A 275 4.77 -19.68 -13.40
N SER A 276 6.05 -19.30 -13.48
CA SER A 276 6.56 -18.46 -14.57
C SER A 276 6.60 -19.17 -15.91
N ASP A 277 6.90 -20.47 -15.97
CA ASP A 277 6.87 -21.25 -17.22
C ASP A 277 5.46 -21.24 -17.85
N VAL A 278 4.42 -21.38 -17.03
CA VAL A 278 3.03 -21.30 -17.50
C VAL A 278 2.67 -19.90 -17.99
N MET A 279 3.16 -18.84 -17.34
CA MET A 279 2.82 -17.45 -17.67
C MET A 279 3.64 -16.87 -18.83
N PHE A 280 4.95 -17.04 -18.79
CA PHE A 280 5.93 -16.46 -19.70
C PHE A 280 6.40 -17.43 -20.77
N GLY A 281 6.22 -18.74 -20.60
CA GLY A 281 6.89 -19.76 -21.42
C GLY A 281 8.39 -19.86 -21.12
N GLU A 282 8.81 -19.36 -19.96
CA GLU A 282 10.19 -19.32 -19.50
C GLU A 282 10.23 -19.67 -18.00
N ARG A 283 11.14 -20.57 -17.61
CA ARG A 283 11.39 -20.91 -16.21
C ARG A 283 12.24 -19.83 -15.54
N LEU A 284 11.58 -18.84 -14.94
CA LEU A 284 12.23 -17.72 -14.25
C LEU A 284 12.66 -18.12 -12.83
N THR A 285 13.81 -17.63 -12.40
CA THR A 285 14.22 -17.68 -10.98
C THR A 285 13.45 -16.62 -10.16
N PRO A 286 13.41 -16.73 -8.82
CA PRO A 286 12.89 -15.66 -7.96
C PRO A 286 13.56 -14.29 -8.22
N TYR A 287 14.86 -14.28 -8.51
CA TYR A 287 15.61 -13.07 -8.85
C TYR A 287 15.17 -12.46 -10.19
N ASP A 288 14.91 -13.28 -11.21
CA ASP A 288 14.40 -12.79 -12.51
C ASP A 288 13.06 -12.06 -12.34
N VAL A 289 12.18 -12.56 -11.47
CA VAL A 289 10.89 -11.95 -11.16
C VAL A 289 11.07 -10.67 -10.33
N GLU A 290 12.00 -10.66 -9.37
CA GLU A 290 12.37 -9.44 -8.63
C GLU A 290 12.87 -8.34 -9.60
N CYS A 291 13.73 -8.70 -10.55
CA CYS A 291 14.21 -7.79 -11.59
C CYS A 291 13.04 -7.24 -12.42
N LEU A 292 12.08 -8.08 -12.81
CA LEU A 292 10.85 -7.65 -13.49
C LEU A 292 10.07 -6.62 -12.63
N VAL A 293 9.81 -6.92 -11.36
CA VAL A 293 9.11 -5.98 -10.45
C VAL A 293 9.88 -4.67 -10.32
N SER A 294 11.21 -4.74 -10.23
CA SER A 294 12.07 -3.56 -10.17
C SER A 294 11.98 -2.72 -11.46
N GLN A 295 11.86 -3.34 -12.63
CA GLN A 295 11.63 -2.62 -13.89
C GLN A 295 10.29 -1.90 -13.92
N LEU A 296 9.23 -2.51 -13.40
CA LEU A 296 7.90 -1.89 -13.36
C LEU A 296 7.85 -0.63 -12.49
N HIS A 297 8.66 -0.58 -11.42
CA HIS A 297 8.74 0.58 -10.52
C HIS A 297 9.70 1.69 -11.00
N ARG A 298 10.41 1.49 -12.12
CA ARG A 298 11.33 2.47 -12.69
C ARG A 298 10.67 3.28 -13.79
N GLU A 299 10.52 4.57 -13.54
CA GLU A 299 9.88 5.49 -14.47
C GLU A 299 10.60 5.60 -15.82
N HIS A 300 11.93 5.61 -15.81
CA HIS A 300 12.71 5.62 -17.06
C HIS A 300 12.44 4.37 -17.90
N THR A 301 12.32 3.20 -17.27
CA THR A 301 11.99 1.95 -17.99
C THR A 301 10.58 2.03 -18.57
N LEU A 302 9.58 2.43 -17.79
CA LEU A 302 8.21 2.58 -18.28
C LEU A 302 8.13 3.52 -19.48
N ARG A 303 8.80 4.69 -19.40
CA ARG A 303 8.87 5.66 -20.51
C ARG A 303 9.56 5.08 -21.74
N ARG A 304 10.70 4.39 -21.58
CA ARG A 304 11.41 3.75 -22.70
C ARG A 304 10.58 2.64 -23.35
N LEU A 305 9.82 1.89 -22.56
CA LEU A 305 8.90 0.88 -23.06
C LEU A 305 7.75 1.49 -23.88
N GLY A 306 7.45 2.77 -23.70
CA GLY A 306 6.34 3.50 -24.31
C GLY A 306 5.10 3.57 -23.43
N PHE A 307 5.16 3.18 -22.16
CA PHE A 307 4.02 3.30 -21.25
C PHE A 307 3.76 4.77 -20.88
N PRO A 308 2.48 5.24 -20.84
CA PRO A 308 1.26 4.51 -21.17
C PRO A 308 0.82 4.61 -22.65
N ALA A 309 1.44 5.48 -23.45
CA ALA A 309 0.88 5.94 -24.74
C ALA A 309 1.24 5.06 -25.96
N GLY A 310 2.10 4.05 -25.81
CA GLY A 310 2.52 3.13 -26.87
C GLY A 310 3.62 3.69 -27.79
N ASN A 311 4.00 4.96 -27.64
CA ASN A 311 5.12 5.57 -28.37
C ASN A 311 6.44 5.28 -27.65
N SER A 312 7.20 4.29 -28.16
CA SER A 312 8.54 4.03 -27.65
C SER A 312 9.47 5.20 -27.99
N PHE A 313 10.07 5.80 -26.98
CA PHE A 313 11.16 6.75 -27.20
C PHE A 313 12.45 5.95 -27.41
N SER A 314 12.95 5.97 -28.65
CA SER A 314 14.32 5.58 -28.96
C SER A 314 15.24 6.66 -28.38
N SER A 315 15.75 6.48 -27.17
CA SER A 315 16.93 7.22 -26.75
C SER A 315 18.13 6.63 -27.48
N THR A 316 18.70 7.37 -28.42
CA THR A 316 20.00 7.07 -29.05
C THR A 316 21.18 7.27 -28.11
N ASP A 317 20.93 7.78 -26.90
CA ASP A 317 21.94 8.05 -25.89
C ASP A 317 21.73 7.11 -24.70
N ASP A 318 22.56 6.06 -24.65
CA ASP A 318 23.35 5.64 -23.48
C ASP A 318 23.88 4.23 -23.74
N ALA A 319 25.01 4.20 -24.45
CA ALA A 319 25.96 3.12 -24.32
C ALA A 319 26.55 3.19 -22.90
N ALA A 320 26.06 2.34 -22.02
CA ALA A 320 26.85 1.83 -20.90
C ALA A 320 26.79 0.31 -20.96
N ASP A 321 27.96 -0.28 -21.10
CA ASP A 321 28.21 -1.72 -21.01
C ASP A 321 27.63 -2.32 -19.72
N ASP A 322 27.31 -3.62 -19.80
CA ASP A 322 26.98 -4.56 -18.72
C ASP A 322 25.58 -4.57 -18.09
N ALA A 323 24.69 -5.38 -18.70
CA ALA A 323 24.34 -6.71 -18.18
C ALA A 323 23.20 -7.31 -19.04
N ASP A 324 23.40 -8.50 -19.62
CA ASP A 324 22.37 -9.23 -20.38
C ASP A 324 21.04 -9.35 -19.59
N ASP A 325 21.15 -9.45 -18.27
CA ASP A 325 20.05 -9.53 -17.31
C ASP A 325 19.12 -8.30 -17.33
N TRP A 326 19.66 -7.08 -17.47
CA TRP A 326 18.84 -5.88 -17.54
C TRP A 326 17.93 -5.89 -18.78
N LYS A 327 18.51 -6.22 -19.94
CA LYS A 327 17.77 -6.30 -21.21
C LYS A 327 16.74 -7.43 -21.16
N ARG A 328 17.05 -8.56 -20.50
CA ARG A 328 16.09 -9.65 -20.23
C ARG A 328 14.92 -9.16 -19.38
N ALA A 329 15.20 -8.50 -18.25
CA ALA A 329 14.17 -7.98 -17.36
C ALA A 329 13.25 -6.96 -18.05
N GLU A 330 13.81 -6.07 -18.87
CA GLU A 330 13.01 -5.11 -19.65
C GLU A 330 12.12 -5.78 -20.70
N ARG A 331 12.63 -6.81 -21.41
CA ARG A 331 11.79 -7.62 -22.33
C ARG A 331 10.64 -8.29 -21.58
N ARG A 332 10.90 -8.85 -20.40
CA ARG A 332 9.87 -9.46 -19.54
C ARG A 332 8.85 -8.42 -19.06
N ALA A 333 9.29 -7.22 -18.70
CA ALA A 333 8.41 -6.10 -18.34
C ALA A 333 7.52 -5.67 -19.51
N ARG A 334 8.08 -5.56 -20.72
CA ARG A 334 7.29 -5.30 -21.94
C ARG A 334 6.23 -6.38 -22.16
N ALA A 335 6.60 -7.65 -22.06
CA ALA A 335 5.68 -8.77 -22.24
C ALA A 335 4.58 -8.76 -21.17
N TYR A 336 4.95 -8.55 -19.90
CA TYR A 336 4.01 -8.42 -18.78
C TYR A 336 3.00 -7.29 -19.01
N LEU A 337 3.46 -6.16 -19.55
CA LEU A 337 2.63 -4.99 -19.79
C LEU A 337 1.78 -5.06 -21.06
N THR A 338 2.12 -5.87 -22.05
CA THR A 338 1.46 -5.79 -23.38
C THR A 338 0.87 -7.09 -23.91
N SER A 339 1.21 -8.26 -23.35
CA SER A 339 0.75 -9.55 -23.88
C SER A 339 -0.62 -9.97 -23.31
N PRO A 340 -1.69 -10.06 -24.13
CA PRO A 340 -2.99 -10.57 -23.67
C PRO A 340 -2.96 -12.06 -23.31
N ARG A 341 -2.01 -12.83 -23.89
CA ARG A 341 -1.80 -14.24 -23.53
C ARG A 341 -1.24 -14.35 -22.12
N LEU A 342 -0.19 -13.59 -21.81
CA LEU A 342 0.43 -13.57 -20.48
C LEU A 342 -0.56 -13.06 -19.43
N PHE A 343 -1.28 -11.98 -19.74
CA PHE A 343 -2.35 -11.47 -18.88
C PHE A 343 -3.34 -12.57 -18.50
N ARG A 344 -3.93 -13.26 -19.49
CA ARG A 344 -4.88 -14.35 -19.26
C ARG A 344 -4.26 -15.50 -18.45
N ALA A 345 -3.02 -15.88 -18.74
CA ALA A 345 -2.31 -16.91 -17.99
C ALA A 345 -2.09 -16.50 -16.52
N GLY A 346 -1.82 -15.23 -16.25
CA GLY A 346 -1.69 -14.67 -14.90
C GLY A 346 -3.00 -14.56 -14.12
N ARG A 347 -4.14 -14.43 -14.82
CA ARG A 347 -5.48 -14.36 -14.20
C ARG A 347 -6.09 -15.72 -13.87
N ALA A 348 -5.46 -16.83 -14.22
CA ALA A 348 -5.93 -18.14 -13.79
C ALA A 348 -5.65 -18.38 -12.30
N ILE A 349 -6.48 -19.21 -11.67
CA ILE A 349 -6.47 -19.46 -10.23
C ILE A 349 -5.47 -20.55 -9.87
N GLU A 350 -4.66 -20.29 -8.85
CA GLU A 350 -3.87 -21.25 -8.10
C GLU A 350 -4.56 -21.47 -6.74
N TRP A 351 -4.88 -22.72 -6.43
CA TRP A 351 -5.49 -23.08 -5.15
C TRP A 351 -4.41 -23.30 -4.11
N VAL A 352 -4.22 -22.33 -3.22
CA VAL A 352 -3.16 -22.32 -2.21
C VAL A 352 -3.71 -22.79 -0.87
N ASP A 353 -3.05 -23.75 -0.23
CA ASP A 353 -3.26 -24.06 1.18
C ASP A 353 -2.21 -23.30 2.02
N PRO A 354 -2.63 -22.29 2.82
CA PRO A 354 -1.71 -21.47 3.59
C PRO A 354 -1.20 -22.16 4.86
N PHE A 355 -1.69 -23.36 5.22
CA PHE A 355 -1.39 -23.99 6.51
C PHE A 355 0.10 -24.08 6.81
N SER A 356 0.91 -24.49 5.83
CA SER A 356 2.37 -24.60 5.98
C SER A 356 3.12 -23.26 5.91
N GLU A 357 2.44 -22.16 5.58
CA GLU A 357 3.06 -20.85 5.35
C GLU A 357 3.06 -19.97 6.60
N ALA A 358 2.33 -20.35 7.66
CA ALA A 358 2.23 -19.58 8.89
C ALA A 358 3.59 -19.15 9.47
N PRO A 359 4.61 -20.04 9.60
CA PRO A 359 5.91 -19.63 10.16
C PRO A 359 6.63 -18.60 9.28
N ALA A 360 6.50 -18.70 7.95
CA ALA A 360 7.08 -17.73 7.02
C ALA A 360 6.40 -16.37 7.15
N ILE A 361 5.06 -16.37 7.22
CA ILE A 361 4.25 -15.16 7.39
C ILE A 361 4.59 -14.46 8.71
N GLU A 362 4.74 -15.18 9.81
CA GLU A 362 5.09 -14.58 11.12
C GLU A 362 6.46 -13.88 11.10
N ARG A 363 7.45 -14.47 10.42
CA ARG A 363 8.77 -13.86 10.23
C ARG A 363 8.69 -12.60 9.36
N LEU A 364 7.92 -12.63 8.28
CA LEU A 364 7.71 -11.47 7.40
C LEU A 364 6.92 -10.35 8.08
N GLN A 365 5.91 -10.67 8.89
CA GLN A 365 5.20 -9.70 9.73
C GLN A 365 6.18 -9.01 10.69
N SER A 366 7.04 -9.80 11.36
CA SER A 366 8.04 -9.30 12.29
C SER A 366 9.01 -8.34 11.60
N TYR A 367 9.54 -8.74 10.44
CA TYR A 367 10.39 -7.92 9.59
C TYR A 367 9.72 -6.59 9.21
N LEU A 368 8.49 -6.62 8.70
CA LEU A 368 7.81 -5.40 8.26
C LEU A 368 7.50 -4.47 9.43
N ARG A 369 7.10 -5.02 10.58
CA ARG A 369 6.85 -4.21 11.78
C ARG A 369 8.12 -3.52 12.27
N GLN A 370 9.26 -4.20 12.25
CA GLN A 370 10.56 -3.59 12.58
C GLN A 370 10.91 -2.48 11.58
N ARG A 371 10.74 -2.73 10.29
CA ARG A 371 10.98 -1.74 9.24
C ARG A 371 10.10 -0.50 9.41
N ILE A 372 8.79 -0.68 9.59
CA ILE A 372 7.81 0.40 9.81
C ILE A 372 8.17 1.21 11.06
N ALA A 373 8.48 0.55 12.18
CA ALA A 373 8.89 1.21 13.40
C ALA A 373 10.19 2.02 13.20
N SER A 374 11.19 1.46 12.50
CA SER A 374 12.47 2.14 12.25
C SER A 374 12.34 3.38 11.35
N LEU A 375 11.32 3.42 10.49
CA LEU A 375 11.01 4.56 9.61
C LEU A 375 10.14 5.62 10.29
N GLY A 376 9.71 5.42 11.54
CA GLY A 376 8.80 6.35 12.21
C GLY A 376 7.40 6.40 11.58
N LEU A 377 7.00 5.33 10.89
CA LEU A 377 5.69 5.23 10.25
C LEU A 377 4.60 4.89 11.27
N CYS A 378 3.42 5.45 11.07
CA CYS A 378 2.25 5.18 11.90
C CYS A 378 1.22 4.35 11.12
N VAL A 379 0.61 3.37 11.78
CA VAL A 379 -0.54 2.62 11.23
C VAL A 379 -1.83 3.28 11.70
N GLU A 380 -2.67 3.69 10.76
CA GLU A 380 -4.02 4.18 10.99
C GLU A 380 -4.93 2.98 11.23
N VAL A 381 -5.37 2.78 12.47
CA VAL A 381 -6.25 1.68 12.85
C VAL A 381 -7.68 2.22 12.91
N ASN A 382 -8.59 1.58 12.18
CA ASN A 382 -9.99 1.99 12.08
C ASN A 382 -10.90 0.86 12.61
N PRO A 383 -11.06 0.69 13.95
CA PRO A 383 -11.60 -0.55 14.51
C PRO A 383 -13.04 -0.87 14.10
N THR A 384 -13.89 0.15 13.91
CA THR A 384 -15.30 -0.03 13.50
C THR A 384 -15.38 -0.54 12.06
N SER A 385 -14.64 0.09 11.14
CA SER A 385 -14.51 -0.33 9.74
C SER A 385 -13.90 -1.73 9.63
N ASN A 386 -12.79 -1.99 10.33
CA ASN A 386 -12.13 -3.29 10.33
C ASN A 386 -13.01 -4.43 10.87
N LEU A 387 -13.91 -4.15 11.82
CA LEU A 387 -14.86 -5.13 12.34
C LEU A 387 -15.99 -5.43 11.35
N LEU A 388 -16.45 -4.41 10.61
CA LEU A 388 -17.55 -4.56 9.66
C LEU A 388 -17.10 -5.23 8.34
N ILE A 389 -15.96 -4.79 7.81
CA ILE A 389 -15.42 -5.25 6.53
C ILE A 389 -14.52 -6.47 6.72
N GLY A 390 -13.80 -6.54 7.84
CA GLY A 390 -12.96 -7.67 8.19
C GLY A 390 -13.72 -8.76 8.94
N ASN A 391 -13.40 -10.03 8.67
CA ASN A 391 -13.94 -11.18 9.41
C ASN A 391 -13.28 -11.35 10.80
N LEU A 392 -13.23 -10.29 11.60
CA LEU A 392 -12.54 -10.24 12.90
C LEU A 392 -13.38 -10.78 14.06
N GLY A 393 -14.70 -10.92 13.86
CA GLY A 393 -15.65 -11.46 14.84
C GLY A 393 -15.95 -10.52 16.00
N ASP A 394 -14.92 -10.07 16.73
CA ASP A 394 -15.05 -9.11 17.85
C ASP A 394 -13.76 -8.28 18.05
N LEU A 395 -13.88 -7.16 18.77
CA LEU A 395 -12.75 -6.23 19.00
C LEU A 395 -11.65 -6.78 19.92
N THR A 396 -11.90 -7.81 20.72
CA THR A 396 -10.86 -8.41 21.60
C THR A 396 -9.79 -9.13 20.78
N ARG A 397 -10.12 -9.51 19.54
CA ARG A 397 -9.21 -10.16 18.58
C ARG A 397 -8.66 -9.20 17.54
N HIS A 398 -8.89 -7.90 17.70
CA HIS A 398 -8.47 -6.92 16.73
C HIS A 398 -6.95 -6.94 16.52
N PRO A 399 -6.45 -6.87 15.26
CA PRO A 399 -5.03 -6.79 14.92
C PRO A 399 -4.23 -5.73 15.69
N LEU A 400 -4.91 -4.67 16.15
CA LEU A 400 -4.32 -3.57 16.93
C LEU A 400 -3.57 -4.08 18.17
N TRP A 401 -4.11 -5.10 18.85
CA TRP A 401 -3.52 -5.62 20.08
C TRP A 401 -2.20 -6.36 19.82
N ARG A 402 -1.98 -6.81 18.59
CA ARG A 402 -0.71 -7.43 18.17
C ARG A 402 0.26 -6.39 17.63
N LEU A 403 -0.23 -5.35 16.94
CA LEU A 403 0.57 -4.23 16.45
C LEU A 403 1.22 -3.42 17.57
N ARG A 404 0.40 -3.07 18.58
CA ARG A 404 0.83 -2.33 19.76
C ARG A 404 0.22 -2.94 21.03
N PRO A 405 0.82 -4.02 21.55
CA PRO A 405 0.28 -4.70 22.72
C PRO A 405 0.32 -3.78 23.95
N PRO A 406 -0.69 -3.85 24.85
CA PRO A 406 -0.72 -3.05 26.08
C PRO A 406 0.51 -3.26 26.97
N ARG A 407 1.07 -4.47 26.92
CA ARG A 407 2.35 -4.81 27.53
C ARG A 407 3.37 -5.05 26.42
N PRO A 408 4.48 -4.29 26.37
CA PRO A 408 5.52 -4.49 25.37
C PRO A 408 6.05 -5.93 25.40
N THR A 409 6.17 -6.55 24.24
CA THR A 409 6.87 -7.81 24.04
C THR A 409 8.33 -7.52 23.71
N PRO A 410 9.31 -8.18 24.33
CA PRO A 410 10.74 -7.93 24.06
C PRO A 410 11.14 -8.10 22.59
N ASP A 411 10.49 -9.04 21.89
CA ASP A 411 10.95 -9.51 20.57
C ASP A 411 10.41 -8.69 19.39
N LEU A 412 9.48 -7.77 19.61
CA LEU A 412 8.87 -6.96 18.55
C LEU A 412 8.71 -5.50 18.97
N PRO A 413 9.31 -4.53 18.24
CA PRO A 413 9.12 -3.12 18.55
C PRO A 413 7.63 -2.75 18.39
N PRO A 414 7.09 -1.92 19.29
CA PRO A 414 5.73 -1.42 19.13
C PRO A 414 5.66 -0.55 17.87
N VAL A 415 4.69 -0.85 17.01
CA VAL A 415 4.38 0.01 15.86
C VAL A 415 3.62 1.23 16.37
N SER A 416 3.96 2.42 15.88
CA SER A 416 3.17 3.62 16.14
C SER A 416 1.78 3.44 15.53
N ILE A 417 0.74 3.75 16.30
CA ILE A 417 -0.65 3.65 15.84
C ILE A 417 -1.37 4.96 16.10
N CYS A 418 -2.35 5.26 15.25
CA CYS A 418 -3.38 6.24 15.52
C CYS A 418 -4.74 5.62 15.25
N ILE A 419 -5.78 6.10 15.94
CA ILE A 419 -7.12 5.53 15.85
C ILE A 419 -7.99 6.50 15.05
N GLY A 420 -8.59 6.00 13.98
CA GLY A 420 -9.56 6.71 13.16
C GLY A 420 -10.93 6.03 13.19
N SER A 421 -11.92 6.74 12.66
CA SER A 421 -13.28 6.24 12.47
C SER A 421 -13.55 5.74 11.05
N ASP A 422 -12.61 5.93 10.13
CA ASP A 422 -12.80 5.75 8.69
C ASP A 422 -13.99 6.56 8.17
N ASP A 423 -15.07 5.91 7.74
CA ASP A 423 -16.34 6.52 7.34
C ASP A 423 -17.43 6.39 8.43
N PRO A 424 -17.46 7.26 9.46
CA PRO A 424 -18.36 7.14 10.62
C PRO A 424 -19.85 7.31 10.32
N ILE A 425 -20.21 7.75 9.12
CA ILE A 425 -21.60 7.84 8.67
C ILE A 425 -22.07 6.50 8.09
N THR A 426 -21.14 5.74 7.50
CA THR A 426 -21.39 4.46 6.85
C THR A 426 -21.34 3.30 7.86
N PHE A 427 -20.42 3.38 8.82
CA PHE A 427 -20.11 2.35 9.82
C PHE A 427 -20.57 2.77 11.22
#